data_AF-A0A831ZEE5-F1
#
_entry.id   AF-A0A831ZEE5-F1
#
_cell.length_a   1.000
_cell.length_b   1.000
_cell.length_c   1.000
_cell.angle_alpha   90.00
_cell.angle_beta   90.00
_cell.angle_gamma   90.00
#
_symmetry.space_group_name_H-M   'P 1'
#
loop_
_entity.id
_entity.type
_entity.pdbx_description
1 polymer ?
#
loop_
_entity_poly.entity_id
_entity_poly.type
_entity_poly.pdbx_seq_one_letter_code
_entity_poly.pdbx_strand_id
1 'polypeptide(L)'
;MTQILKTSVHHTRTVILAVSTAFTLASCANNGTKEDAQPIDQKDYPTLATVEYVIECMNKNGGQNYTNLYQCTCQFDRFSKKMTYDEFSQAVVFRNLKSMPGETGAVFRDPPQAKIMRDKLKAAQTQARSECDISHNAANQ
;
A
#
# COMPACT_ATOMS: atom_id res chain seq x y z
N MET A 1 -47.15 -9.61 12.16
CA MET A 1 -48.60 -9.42 11.98
C MET A 1 -49.12 -8.67 13.20
N THR A 2 -49.72 -7.49 13.18
CA THR A 2 -50.22 -6.59 12.14
C THR A 2 -50.57 -5.30 12.92
N GLN A 3 -49.83 -4.21 12.70
CA GLN A 3 -50.33 -2.94 12.16
C GLN A 3 -51.45 -2.19 12.93
N ILE A 4 -51.11 -0.93 13.23
CA ILE A 4 -51.89 0.28 12.88
C ILE A 4 -52.97 0.75 13.84
N LEU A 5 -52.51 1.69 14.68
CA LEU A 5 -53.19 2.95 15.02
C LEU A 5 -54.04 3.51 13.86
N LYS A 6 -55.33 3.73 14.11
CA LYS A 6 -56.12 4.69 13.34
C LYS A 6 -56.84 5.68 14.27
N THR A 7 -56.38 6.93 14.11
CA THR A 7 -57.16 8.16 13.96
C THR A 7 -57.87 8.80 15.14
N SER A 8 -57.71 10.13 15.09
CA SER A 8 -58.72 11.15 15.38
C SER A 8 -58.73 11.74 16.78
N VAL A 9 -58.82 13.05 16.97
CA VAL A 9 -58.78 14.21 16.06
C VAL A 9 -58.81 15.43 16.97
N HIS A 10 -58.14 16.51 16.55
CA HIS A 10 -58.30 17.93 16.92
C HIS A 10 -59.04 18.27 18.22
N HIS A 11 -58.43 18.89 19.21
CA HIS A 11 -58.09 20.32 19.30
C HIS A 11 -57.49 20.42 20.71
N THR A 12 -56.33 21.04 20.93
CA THR A 12 -56.28 22.48 21.15
C THR A 12 -54.86 22.96 20.96
N ARG A 13 -54.79 24.09 20.25
CA ARG A 13 -53.59 24.78 19.81
C ARG A 13 -52.62 25.05 20.94
N THR A 14 -51.37 25.16 20.51
CA THR A 14 -50.31 26.05 21.02
C THR A 14 -49.27 25.42 21.94
N VAL A 15 -48.03 25.58 21.48
CA VAL A 15 -46.74 25.54 22.19
C VAL A 15 -46.05 24.17 22.25
N ILE A 16 -44.75 24.21 21.91
CA ILE A 16 -43.69 23.19 22.05
C ILE A 16 -43.41 22.35 20.79
N LEU A 17 -42.73 22.99 19.82
CA LEU A 17 -41.90 22.34 18.79
C LEU A 17 -40.48 22.93 18.92
N ALA A 18 -39.61 22.22 19.62
CA ALA A 18 -38.14 22.22 19.49
C ALA A 18 -37.54 21.45 20.69
N VAL A 19 -37.73 20.14 20.72
CA VAL A 19 -37.04 19.27 21.68
C VAL A 19 -35.59 19.12 21.20
N SER A 20 -34.74 20.05 21.63
CA SER A 20 -33.27 19.93 21.53
C SER A 20 -32.75 19.19 22.76
N THR A 21 -33.00 17.88 22.83
CA THR A 21 -32.40 17.01 23.84
C THR A 21 -30.98 16.63 23.42
N ALA A 22 -30.02 17.30 24.05
CA ALA A 22 -28.70 16.83 24.44
C ALA A 22 -28.15 15.62 23.67
N PHE A 23 -27.45 15.87 22.56
CA PHE A 23 -26.42 14.95 22.08
C PHE A 23 -25.13 15.31 22.81
N THR A 24 -24.84 14.57 23.88
CA THR A 24 -23.54 14.63 24.55
C THR A 24 -22.45 14.30 23.53
N LEU A 25 -21.49 15.21 23.35
CA LEU A 25 -20.28 14.98 22.56
C LEU A 25 -19.45 13.87 23.23
N ALA A 26 -19.72 12.62 22.87
CA ALA A 26 -18.79 11.53 23.07
C ALA A 26 -17.59 11.79 22.15
N SER A 27 -16.59 12.48 22.69
CA SER A 27 -15.29 12.65 22.05
C SER A 27 -14.74 11.24 21.79
N CYS A 28 -14.63 10.84 20.52
CA CYS A 28 -13.78 9.72 20.15
C CYS A 28 -12.35 10.13 20.50
N ALA A 29 -11.91 9.81 21.72
CA ALA A 29 -10.51 9.75 22.06
C ALA A 29 -9.91 8.65 21.16
N ASN A 30 -9.45 9.06 19.98
CA ASN A 30 -8.58 8.25 19.16
C ASN A 30 -7.28 8.18 19.97
N ASN A 31 -7.16 7.16 20.81
CA ASN A 31 -5.89 6.78 21.39
C ASN A 31 -5.02 6.37 20.22
N GLY A 32 -4.37 7.35 19.60
CA GLY A 32 -3.23 7.11 18.73
C GLY A 32 -2.27 6.32 19.59
N THR A 33 -2.24 5.00 19.36
CA THR A 33 -1.13 4.16 19.76
C THR A 33 0.11 4.92 19.32
N LYS A 34 0.92 5.32 20.29
CA LYS A 34 2.27 5.76 20.02
C LYS A 34 2.87 4.63 19.21
N GLU A 35 3.09 4.90 17.92
CA GLU A 35 3.87 4.04 17.07
C GLU A 35 5.23 4.00 17.77
N ASP A 36 5.53 2.86 18.39
CA ASP A 36 6.85 2.60 18.93
C ASP A 36 7.78 2.65 17.72
N ALA A 37 8.33 3.83 17.48
CA ALA A 37 9.40 4.06 16.54
C ALA A 37 10.62 3.32 17.08
N GLN A 38 10.63 2.01 16.87
CA GLN A 38 11.84 1.22 16.85
C GLN A 38 12.80 1.94 15.89
N PRO A 39 14.10 2.00 16.20
CA PRO A 39 15.07 2.53 15.26
C PRO A 39 14.99 1.66 14.01
N ILE A 40 14.27 2.15 13.00
CA ILE A 40 14.28 1.56 11.67
C ILE A 40 15.70 1.74 11.19
N ASP A 41 16.42 0.63 11.07
CA ASP A 41 17.63 0.61 10.26
C ASP A 41 17.22 1.23 8.92
N GLN A 42 18.08 2.03 8.30
CA GLN A 42 17.74 2.83 7.11
C GLN A 42 17.30 1.96 5.90
N LYS A 43 17.36 0.65 6.09
CA LYS A 43 17.07 -0.43 5.17
C LYS A 43 15.84 -1.27 5.56
N ASP A 44 15.16 -0.92 6.65
CA ASP A 44 13.97 -1.65 7.09
C ASP A 44 12.80 -1.33 6.16
N TYR A 45 12.24 -2.39 5.59
CA TYR A 45 11.05 -2.30 4.76
C TYR A 45 9.82 -2.53 5.64
N PRO A 46 8.79 -1.66 5.54
CA PRO A 46 7.51 -1.93 6.17
C PRO A 46 6.96 -3.29 5.71
N THR A 47 6.27 -3.99 6.61
CA THR A 47 5.63 -5.27 6.29
C THR A 47 4.70 -5.13 5.08
N LEU A 48 3.96 -4.03 5.00
CA LEU A 48 3.08 -3.74 3.87
C LEU A 48 3.85 -3.69 2.54
N ALA A 49 4.93 -2.90 2.48
CA ALA A 49 5.75 -2.76 1.27
C ALA A 49 6.39 -4.08 0.83
N THR A 50 6.80 -4.90 1.80
CA THR A 50 7.32 -6.25 1.57
C THR A 50 6.28 -7.13 0.89
N VAL A 51 5.08 -7.20 1.47
CA VAL A 51 3.99 -8.04 0.96
C VAL A 51 3.51 -7.56 -0.40
N GLU A 52 3.35 -6.25 -0.60
CA GLU A 52 2.98 -5.66 -1.89
C GLU A 52 3.99 -6.01 -2.99
N TYR A 53 5.29 -5.92 -2.69
CA TYR A 53 6.33 -6.31 -3.63
C TYR A 53 6.22 -7.78 -4.02
N VAL A 54 6.04 -8.68 -3.04
CA VAL A 54 5.94 -10.12 -3.28
C VAL A 54 4.71 -10.44 -4.13
N ILE A 55 3.56 -9.83 -3.84
CA ILE A 55 2.33 -9.99 -4.65
C ILE A 55 2.54 -9.47 -6.08
N GLU A 56 3.16 -8.30 -6.26
CA GLU A 56 3.46 -7.74 -7.59
C GLU A 56 4.37 -8.69 -8.38
N CYS A 57 5.36 -9.28 -7.73
CA CYS A 57 6.26 -10.28 -8.33
C CYS A 57 5.50 -11.55 -8.74
N MET A 58 4.63 -12.08 -7.88
CA MET A 58 3.84 -13.28 -8.18
C MET A 58 2.91 -13.04 -9.37
N ASN A 59 2.26 -11.88 -9.43
CA ASN A 59 1.39 -11.49 -10.55
C ASN A 59 2.16 -11.42 -11.87
N LYS A 60 3.43 -10.99 -11.86
CA LYS A 60 4.30 -10.98 -13.05
C LYS A 60 4.78 -12.36 -13.49
N ASN A 61 4.83 -13.33 -12.58
CA ASN A 61 5.33 -14.69 -12.83
C ASN A 61 4.21 -15.74 -13.00
N GLY A 62 2.97 -15.32 -13.26
CA GLY A 62 1.86 -16.25 -13.56
C GLY A 62 0.87 -16.47 -12.41
N GLY A 63 0.89 -15.63 -11.39
CA GLY A 63 -0.14 -15.57 -10.34
C GLY A 63 0.27 -16.17 -9.01
N GLN A 64 -0.73 -16.36 -8.14
CA GLN A 64 -0.53 -16.72 -6.74
C GLN A 64 -0.43 -18.25 -6.56
N ASN A 65 0.79 -18.77 -6.60
CA ASN A 65 1.10 -20.17 -6.31
C ASN A 65 2.37 -20.27 -5.44
N TYR A 66 2.60 -21.44 -4.84
CA TYR A 66 3.71 -21.64 -3.89
C TYR A 66 5.09 -21.48 -4.53
N THR A 67 5.25 -21.93 -5.78
CA THR A 67 6.50 -21.80 -6.54
C THR A 67 6.88 -20.33 -6.73
N ASN A 68 5.94 -19.51 -7.17
CA ASN A 68 6.12 -18.06 -7.35
C ASN A 68 6.32 -17.36 -6.01
N LEU A 69 5.59 -17.76 -4.97
CA LEU A 69 5.77 -17.23 -3.63
C LEU A 69 7.22 -17.41 -3.17
N TYR A 70 7.75 -18.63 -3.26
CA TYR A 70 9.13 -18.96 -2.87
C TYR A 70 10.17 -18.15 -3.66
N GLN A 71 10.00 -18.04 -4.99
CA GLN A 71 10.90 -17.24 -5.83
C GLN A 71 10.84 -15.76 -5.45
N CYS A 72 9.64 -15.21 -5.26
CA CYS A 72 9.43 -13.79 -5.02
C CYS A 72 9.86 -13.35 -3.62
N THR A 73 9.71 -14.22 -2.60
CA THR A 73 10.25 -13.95 -1.26
C THR A 73 11.77 -13.94 -1.27
N CYS A 74 12.42 -14.92 -1.94
CA CYS A 74 13.87 -14.90 -2.13
C CYS A 74 14.33 -13.61 -2.84
N GLN A 75 13.62 -13.22 -3.90
CA GLN A 75 13.94 -12.02 -4.66
C GLN A 75 13.84 -10.78 -3.78
N PHE A 76 12.83 -10.68 -2.92
CA PHE A 76 12.70 -9.56 -1.98
C PHE A 76 13.85 -9.52 -0.97
N ASP A 77 14.25 -10.66 -0.41
CA ASP A 77 15.35 -10.74 0.56
C ASP A 77 16.71 -10.30 -0.02
N ARG A 78 16.92 -10.56 -1.32
CA ARG A 78 18.11 -10.08 -2.05
C ARG A 78 17.97 -8.64 -2.48
N PHE A 79 16.79 -8.24 -2.95
CA PHE A 79 16.48 -6.88 -3.37
C PHE A 79 16.65 -5.88 -2.22
N SER A 80 16.08 -6.18 -1.05
CA SER A 80 16.14 -5.30 0.13
C SER A 80 17.58 -5.02 0.53
N LYS A 81 18.52 -5.95 0.27
CA LYS A 81 19.98 -5.81 0.47
C LYS A 81 20.67 -4.77 -0.41
N LYS A 82 20.06 -4.38 -1.52
CA LYS A 82 20.67 -3.49 -2.53
C LYS A 82 20.08 -2.09 -2.55
N MET A 83 18.93 -1.88 -1.94
CA MET A 83 18.15 -0.64 -2.03
C MET A 83 17.47 -0.36 -0.70
N THR A 84 17.59 0.86 -0.19
CA THR A 84 16.85 1.29 1.00
C THR A 84 15.36 1.49 0.69
N TYR A 85 14.51 1.54 1.71
CA TYR A 85 13.08 1.76 1.50
C TYR A 85 12.77 3.14 0.88
N ASP A 86 13.49 4.19 1.29
CA ASP A 86 13.35 5.55 0.74
C ASP A 86 13.65 5.58 -0.77
N GLU A 87 14.73 4.92 -1.17
CA GLU A 87 15.08 4.80 -2.58
C GLU A 87 14.02 4.01 -3.34
N PHE A 88 13.56 2.89 -2.78
CA PHE A 88 12.52 2.05 -3.38
C PHE A 88 11.22 2.82 -3.60
N SER A 89 10.72 3.49 -2.57
CA SER A 89 9.48 4.27 -2.65
C SER A 89 9.57 5.35 -3.73
N GLN A 90 10.68 6.09 -3.77
CA GLN A 90 10.94 7.09 -4.81
C GLN A 90 11.03 6.46 -6.21
N ALA A 91 11.75 5.35 -6.36
CA ALA A 91 11.90 4.68 -7.64
C ALA A 91 10.59 4.09 -8.18
N VAL A 92 9.73 3.56 -7.31
CA VAL A 92 8.40 3.06 -7.66
C VAL A 92 7.51 4.19 -8.17
N VAL A 93 7.55 5.37 -7.55
CA VAL A 93 6.83 6.56 -8.03
C VAL A 93 7.32 6.93 -9.44
N PHE A 94 8.64 7.06 -9.64
CA PHE A 94 9.18 7.37 -10.97
C PHE A 94 8.89 6.30 -12.01
N ARG A 95 8.82 5.02 -11.62
CA ARG A 95 8.45 3.91 -12.49
C ARG A 95 6.99 4.01 -12.92
N ASN A 96 6.08 4.18 -11.96
CA ASN A 96 4.64 4.17 -12.20
C ASN A 96 4.18 5.40 -12.99
N LEU A 97 4.78 6.56 -12.74
CA LEU A 97 4.43 7.81 -13.42
C LEU A 97 5.15 7.99 -14.76
N LYS A 98 6.13 7.13 -15.09
CA LYS A 98 6.87 7.20 -16.37
C LYS A 98 5.94 7.10 -17.58
N SER A 99 4.89 6.28 -17.51
CA SER A 99 3.96 6.05 -18.62
C SER A 99 2.85 7.08 -18.71
N MET A 100 2.84 8.11 -17.85
CA MET A 100 1.83 9.16 -17.92
C MET A 100 1.98 9.95 -19.24
N PRO A 101 0.90 10.07 -20.04
CA PRO A 101 0.93 10.82 -21.29
C PRO A 101 0.97 12.33 -21.05
N GLY A 102 1.34 13.08 -22.09
CA GLY A 102 1.34 14.54 -22.09
C GLY A 102 2.55 15.19 -21.41
N GLU A 103 2.52 16.52 -21.36
CA GLU A 103 3.57 17.38 -20.79
C GLU A 103 3.72 17.17 -19.27
N THR A 104 2.62 16.94 -18.56
CA THR A 104 2.63 16.60 -17.13
C THR A 104 3.44 15.34 -16.83
N GLY A 105 3.43 14.36 -17.75
CA GLY A 105 4.24 13.14 -17.62
C GLY A 105 5.73 13.35 -17.89
N ALA A 106 6.11 14.42 -18.63
CA ALA A 106 7.51 14.74 -18.89
C ALA A 106 8.28 15.02 -17.60
N VAL A 107 7.61 15.63 -16.61
CA VAL A 107 8.15 15.92 -15.26
C VAL A 107 8.61 14.65 -14.53
N PHE A 108 8.09 13.47 -14.85
CA PHE A 108 8.51 12.21 -14.23
C PHE A 108 9.42 11.36 -15.13
N ARG A 109 9.39 11.57 -16.45
CA ARG A 109 10.21 10.84 -17.42
C ARG A 109 11.63 11.37 -17.51
N ASP A 110 11.76 12.68 -17.62
CA ASP A 110 12.96 13.35 -18.12
C ASP A 110 14.00 13.77 -17.05
N PRO A 111 13.65 13.98 -15.76
CA PRO A 111 14.66 14.36 -14.77
C PRO A 111 15.78 13.32 -14.63
N PRO A 112 17.06 13.74 -14.49
CA PRO A 112 18.19 12.83 -14.32
C PRO A 112 18.01 11.87 -13.14
N GLN A 113 17.52 12.37 -11.99
CA GLN A 113 17.26 11.57 -10.80
C GLN A 113 16.22 10.46 -11.06
N ALA A 114 15.19 10.75 -11.86
CA ALA A 114 14.17 9.76 -12.19
C ALA A 114 14.75 8.59 -12.98
N LYS A 115 15.67 8.87 -13.91
CA LYS A 115 16.39 7.82 -14.65
C LYS A 115 17.29 7.02 -13.72
N ILE A 116 18.09 7.68 -12.88
CA ILE A 116 19.01 7.01 -11.94
C ILE A 116 18.25 6.04 -11.02
N MET A 117 17.15 6.48 -10.42
CA MET A 117 16.37 5.65 -9.50
C MET A 117 15.67 4.49 -10.20
N ARG A 118 15.11 4.70 -11.39
CA ARG A 118 14.52 3.60 -12.19
C ARG A 118 15.56 2.57 -12.59
N ASP A 119 16.75 3.01 -12.98
CA ASP A 119 17.84 2.11 -13.39
C ASP A 119 18.37 1.34 -12.18
N LYS A 120 18.51 1.98 -11.02
CA LYS A 120 18.86 1.31 -9.75
C LYS A 120 17.83 0.26 -9.36
N LEU A 121 16.53 0.60 -9.42
CA LEU A 121 15.45 -0.35 -9.15
C LEU A 121 15.51 -1.55 -10.10
N LYS A 122 15.64 -1.30 -11.40
CA LYS A 122 15.75 -2.37 -12.40
C LYS A 122 16.97 -3.26 -12.15
N ALA A 123 18.14 -2.67 -11.89
CA ALA A 123 19.38 -3.42 -11.62
C ALA A 123 19.25 -4.30 -10.37
N ALA A 124 18.74 -3.75 -9.26
CA ALA A 124 18.51 -4.49 -8.03
C ALA A 124 17.52 -5.66 -8.23
N GLN A 125 16.43 -5.42 -8.96
CA GLN A 125 15.45 -6.46 -9.28
C GLN A 125 16.01 -7.56 -10.18
N THR A 126 16.77 -7.19 -11.21
CA THR A 126 17.40 -8.15 -12.14
C THR A 126 18.44 -9.01 -11.42
N GLN A 127 19.30 -8.40 -10.61
CA GLN A 127 20.29 -9.14 -9.82
C GLN A 127 19.60 -10.11 -8.85
N ALA A 128 18.64 -9.62 -8.07
CA ALA A 128 17.91 -10.46 -7.13
C ALA A 128 17.18 -11.61 -7.84
N ARG A 129 16.63 -11.36 -9.04
CA ARG A 129 15.98 -12.40 -9.84
C ARG A 129 16.95 -13.48 -10.29
N SER A 130 18.15 -13.10 -10.76
CA SER A 130 19.15 -14.08 -11.19
C SER A 130 19.65 -14.97 -10.05
N GLU A 131 19.73 -14.44 -8.83
CA GLU A 131 20.16 -15.21 -7.64
C GLU A 131 19.06 -16.15 -7.12
N CYS A 132 17.79 -15.87 -7.44
CA CYS A 132 16.62 -16.56 -6.90
C CYS A 132 15.84 -17.36 -7.92
N ASP A 133 16.34 -17.50 -9.16
CA ASP A 133 15.65 -18.26 -10.19
C ASP A 133 15.60 -19.75 -9.81
N ILE A 134 14.39 -20.29 -9.76
CA ILE A 134 14.11 -21.69 -9.41
C ILE A 134 14.74 -22.68 -10.39
N SER A 135 14.95 -22.26 -11.66
CA SER A 135 15.72 -23.03 -12.64
C SER A 135 17.21 -23.11 -12.28
N HIS A 136 17.76 -22.05 -11.67
CA HIS A 136 19.18 -21.93 -11.34
C HIS A 136 19.53 -22.48 -9.94
N ASN A 137 18.57 -22.51 -9.01
CA ASN A 137 18.76 -23.03 -7.65
C ASN A 137 18.65 -24.56 -7.53
N ALA A 138 18.08 -25.25 -8.51
CA ALA A 138 18.08 -26.72 -8.55
C ALA A 138 19.47 -27.32 -8.87
N ALA A 139 20.43 -26.51 -9.36
CA ALA A 139 21.78 -26.96 -9.67
C ALA A 139 22.79 -26.78 -8.51
N ASN A 140 22.39 -26.09 -7.43
CA ASN A 140 23.22 -25.80 -6.26
C ASN A 140 22.64 -26.41 -4.96
N GLN A 141 21.76 -27.40 -5.09
CA GLN A 141 21.26 -28.23 -3.99
C GLN A 141 21.78 -29.65 -4.12
#